data_AF-A0A6B3H5Q7-F1
#
_entry.id   AF-A0A6B3H5Q7-F1
#
_cell.length_a   1.000
_cell.length_b   1.000
_cell.length_c   1.000
_cell.angle_alpha   90.00
_cell.angle_beta   90.00
_cell.angle_gamma   90.00
#
_symmetry.space_group_name_H-M   'P 1'
#
loop_
_entity.id
_entity.type
_entity.pdbx_description
1 polymer ?
#
loop_
_entity_poly.entity_id
_entity_poly.type
_entity_poly.pdbx_seq_one_letter_code
_entity_poly.pdbx_strand_id
1 'polypeptide(L)' 'IDDATGKVVAVNNTGNESGEECTDNNPCEVDENGEVTVREGINYAQQTYNMVPCIGVGNKIDLDRQGCGLPKP' A
#
# COMPACT_ATOMS: atom_id res chain seq x y z
N ILE A 1 3.13 16.71 2.52
CA ILE A 1 1.99 16.96 3.43
C ILE A 1 1.38 18.28 2.97
N ASP A 2 0.10 18.30 2.63
CA ASP A 2 -0.64 19.52 2.36
C ASP A 2 -1.15 20.07 3.71
N ASP A 3 -0.65 21.24 4.10
CA ASP A 3 -0.87 21.81 5.44
C ASP A 3 -2.30 22.36 5.62
N ALA A 4 -2.95 22.76 4.52
CA ALA A 4 -4.32 23.29 4.55
C ALA A 4 -5.38 22.19 4.70
N THR A 5 -5.11 20.98 4.21
CA THR A 5 -6.06 19.86 4.19
C THR A 5 -5.64 18.66 5.03
N GLY A 6 -4.40 18.65 5.53
CA GLY A 6 -3.81 17.51 6.24
C GLY A 6 -3.54 16.30 5.33
N LYS A 7 -3.68 16.44 4.01
CA LYS A 7 -3.48 15.32 3.07
C LYS A 7 -2.01 14.97 2.96
N VAL A 8 -1.71 13.69 3.15
CA VAL A 8 -0.38 13.12 2.97
C VAL A 8 -0.40 12.22 1.74
N VAL A 9 0.41 12.54 0.74
CA VAL A 9 0.74 11.59 -0.33
C VAL A 9 2.02 10.90 0.09
N ALA A 10 1.92 9.63 0.45
CA ALA A 10 3.07 8.77 0.66
C ALA A 10 3.17 7.86 -0.57
N VAL A 11 4.37 7.80 -1.14
CA VAL A 11 4.69 6.99 -2.30
C VAL A 11 5.77 6.03 -1.83
N ASN A 12 5.40 4.79 -1.51
CA ASN A 12 6.36 3.71 -1.36
C ASN A 12 6.34 2.93 -2.67
N ASN A 13 7.42 3.08 -3.43
CA ASN A 13 7.56 2.45 -4.74
C ASN A 13 8.58 1.33 -4.65
N THR A 14 8.25 0.21 -5.27
CA THR A 14 9.18 -0.86 -5.61
C THR A 14 8.82 -1.32 -7.03
N GLY A 15 9.81 -1.78 -7.79
CA GLY A 15 9.64 -2.23 -9.17
C GLY A 15 10.15 -3.65 -9.32
N ASN A 16 9.57 -4.41 -10.25
CA ASN A 16 10.12 -5.71 -10.60
C ASN A 16 11.30 -5.50 -11.56
N GLU A 17 12.50 -5.27 -11.03
CA GLU A 17 13.69 -4.96 -11.82
C GLU A 17 14.40 -6.22 -12.36
N SER A 18 14.24 -7.36 -11.69
CA SER A 18 15.01 -8.59 -11.96
C SER A 18 14.22 -9.68 -12.69
N GLY A 19 12.91 -9.49 -12.92
CA GLY A 19 12.04 -10.49 -13.53
C GLY A 19 11.76 -11.71 -12.64
N GLU A 20 12.17 -11.66 -11.37
CA GLU A 20 11.95 -12.75 -10.41
C GLU A 20 10.52 -12.72 -9.84
N GLU A 21 10.06 -13.89 -9.41
CA GLU A 21 8.71 -14.06 -8.85
C GLU A 21 8.68 -13.61 -7.38
N CYS A 22 8.12 -12.41 -7.15
CA CYS A 22 7.75 -11.91 -5.82
C CYS A 22 8.90 -11.94 -4.78
N THR A 23 10.13 -11.66 -5.20
CA THR A 23 11.29 -11.61 -4.30
C THR A 23 11.37 -10.27 -3.56
N ASP A 24 12.23 -10.17 -2.55
CA ASP A 24 12.39 -8.94 -1.77
C ASP A 24 12.83 -7.78 -2.67
N ASN A 25 12.14 -6.64 -2.56
CA ASN A 25 12.27 -5.49 -3.46
C ASN A 25 12.00 -5.77 -4.95
N ASN A 26 11.32 -6.87 -5.29
CA ASN A 26 10.99 -7.26 -6.66
C ASN A 26 9.54 -7.81 -6.76
N PRO A 27 8.53 -6.93 -6.60
CA PRO A 27 7.11 -7.28 -6.50
C PRO A 27 6.53 -7.93 -7.75
N CYS A 28 5.44 -8.66 -7.60
CA CYS A 28 4.64 -9.28 -8.65
C CYS A 28 3.15 -8.96 -8.44
N GLU A 29 2.30 -9.22 -9.44
CA GLU A 29 0.83 -9.18 -9.28
C GLU A 29 0.34 -10.56 -8.83
N VAL A 30 -0.46 -10.62 -7.76
CA VAL A 30 -1.14 -11.86 -7.31
C VAL A 30 -2.64 -11.61 -7.31
N ASP A 31 -3.40 -12.40 -8.04
CA ASP A 31 -4.86 -12.24 -8.15
C ASP A 31 -5.60 -12.88 -6.96
N GLU A 32 -6.94 -12.78 -6.96
CA GLU A 32 -7.79 -13.35 -5.92
C GLU A 32 -7.75 -14.89 -5.84
N ASN A 33 -7.30 -15.56 -6.90
CA ASN A 33 -7.14 -17.01 -6.99
C ASN A 33 -5.72 -17.46 -6.65
N GLY A 34 -4.79 -16.52 -6.42
CA GLY A 34 -3.38 -16.78 -6.18
C GLY A 34 -2.55 -16.95 -7.45
N GLU A 35 -3.10 -16.61 -8.64
CA GLU A 35 -2.33 -16.60 -9.88
C GLU A 35 -1.32 -15.45 -9.85
N VAL A 36 -0.04 -15.78 -10.12
CA VAL A 36 1.06 -14.84 -10.10
C VAL A 36 1.38 -14.37 -11.51
N THR A 37 1.40 -13.06 -11.71
CA THR A 37 1.85 -12.41 -12.94
C THR A 37 3.12 -11.60 -12.66
N VAL A 38 4.21 -11.95 -13.36
CA VAL A 38 5.47 -11.21 -13.32
C VAL A 38 5.54 -10.25 -14.50
N ARG A 39 5.89 -9.00 -14.21
CA ARG A 39 6.07 -7.94 -15.22
C ARG A 39 7.39 -7.23 -14.99
N GLU A 40 8.44 -7.71 -15.65
CA GLU A 40 9.76 -7.09 -15.59
C GLU A 40 9.69 -5.60 -16.05
N GLY A 41 10.35 -4.73 -15.29
CA GLY A 41 10.42 -3.28 -15.52
C GLY A 41 9.18 -2.49 -15.07
N ILE A 42 8.15 -3.13 -14.52
CA ILE A 42 6.97 -2.40 -14.01
C ILE A 42 7.22 -1.86 -12.59
N ASN A 43 6.61 -0.70 -12.30
CA ASN A 43 6.69 -0.06 -11.00
C ASN A 43 5.34 -0.12 -10.29
N TYR A 44 5.37 -0.40 -8.99
CA TYR A 44 4.20 -0.48 -8.15
C TYR A 44 4.23 0.63 -7.11
N ALA A 45 3.06 1.20 -6.82
CA ALA A 45 2.87 2.21 -5.79
C ALA A 45 1.64 1.88 -4.96
N GLN A 46 1.76 1.87 -3.63
CA GLN A 46 0.62 1.66 -2.75
C GLN A 46 -0.10 2.98 -2.48
N GLN A 47 -1.42 2.99 -2.70
CA GLN A 47 -2.27 4.11 -2.29
C GLN A 47 -2.47 4.07 -0.77
N THR A 48 -2.16 5.18 -0.07
CA THR A 48 -2.23 5.27 1.39
C THR A 48 -3.45 6.03 1.92
N TYR A 49 -4.27 6.63 1.07
CA TYR A 49 -5.41 7.44 1.52
C TYR A 49 -6.45 6.62 2.30
N ASN A 50 -6.56 5.32 2.03
CA ASN A 50 -7.42 4.39 2.78
C ASN A 50 -6.99 4.23 4.26
N MET A 51 -5.75 4.57 4.61
CA MET A 51 -5.27 4.50 5.98
C MET A 51 -5.70 5.71 6.82
N VAL A 52 -6.00 6.86 6.20
CA VAL A 52 -6.27 8.11 6.91
C VAL A 52 -7.36 7.97 7.98
N PRO A 53 -8.51 7.33 7.71
CA PRO A 53 -9.55 7.15 8.73
C PRO A 53 -9.14 6.27 9.91
N CYS A 54 -8.11 5.44 9.72
CA CYS A 54 -7.60 4.50 10.73
C CYS A 54 -6.55 5.13 11.66
N ILE A 55 -6.09 6.35 11.40
CA ILE A 55 -5.03 7.00 12.19
C ILE A 55 -5.67 7.85 13.30
N GLY A 56 -5.45 7.44 14.55
CA GLY A 56 -5.90 8.12 15.76
C GLY A 56 -4.86 9.06 16.37
N VAL A 57 -5.14 9.50 17.61
CA VAL A 57 -4.27 10.41 18.37
C VAL A 57 -2.88 9.79 18.57
N GLY A 58 -1.85 10.60 18.35
CA GLY A 58 -0.46 10.15 18.48
C GLY A 58 0.01 9.22 17.36
N ASN A 59 -0.57 9.33 16.16
CA ASN A 59 -0.23 8.54 14.97
C ASN A 59 -0.40 7.03 15.17
N LYS A 60 -1.33 6.62 16.05
CA LYS A 60 -1.63 5.21 16.30
C LYS A 60 -2.66 4.71 15.32
N ILE A 61 -2.40 3.55 14.72
CA ILE A 61 -3.40 2.83 13.93
C ILE A 61 -4.43 2.25 14.88
N ASP A 62 -5.70 2.52 14.61
CA ASP A 62 -6.86 1.99 15.31
C ASP A 62 -7.87 1.53 14.25
N LEU A 63 -7.96 0.20 14.08
CA LEU A 63 -8.79 -0.46 13.07
C LEU A 63 -10.29 -0.41 13.39
N ASP A 64 -10.66 0.05 14.59
CA ASP A 64 -12.05 0.16 15.04
C ASP A 64 -12.60 1.59 14.89
N ARG A 65 -11.79 2.55 14.42
CA ARG A 65 -12.27 3.93 14.15
C ARG A 65 -13.33 3.93 13.08
N GLN A 66 -14.31 4.82 13.27
CA GLN A 66 -15.35 5.07 12.28
C GLN A 66 -14.74 5.44 10.92
N GLY A 67 -15.13 4.70 9.87
CA GLY A 67 -14.64 4.91 8.51
C GLY A 67 -13.30 4.25 8.19
N CYS A 68 -12.65 3.56 9.14
CA CYS A 68 -11.48 2.75 8.83
C CYS A 68 -11.88 1.55 7.97
N GLY A 69 -11.34 1.49 6.75
CA GLY A 69 -11.60 0.44 5.76
C GLY A 69 -10.46 -0.54 5.57
N LEU A 70 -9.42 -0.50 6.40
CA LEU A 70 -8.31 -1.46 6.32
C LEU A 70 -8.76 -2.86 6.76
N PRO A 71 -8.20 -3.94 6.17
CA PRO A 71 -8.45 -5.30 6.62
C PRO A 71 -8.13 -5.48 8.11
N LYS A 72 -8.92 -6.31 8.79
CA LYS A 72 -8.66 -6.73 10.18
C LYS A 72 -8.02 -8.13 10.18
N PRO A 73 -7.01 -8.36 11.03
CA PRO A 73 -6.41 -9.69 11.20
C PRO A 73 -7.38 -10.68 11.87
#